data_AF-A0A957W3T3-F1
#
_entry.id   AF-A0A957W3T3-F1
#
_cell.length_a   1.000
_cell.length_b   1.000
_cell.length_c   1.000
_cell.angle_alpha   90.00
_cell.angle_beta   90.00
_cell.angle_gamma   90.00
#
_symmetry.space_group_name_H-M   'P 1'
#
loop_
_entity.id
_entity.type
_entity.pdbx_description
1 polymer ?
#
loop_
_entity_poly.entity_id
_entity_poly.type
_entity_poly.pdbx_seq_one_letter_code
_entity_poly.pdbx_strand_id
1 'polypeptide(L)'
;MVDITDNDKLLAALSYPLGIVAIIILLVEDMRNRPFQKYHAVQALAVNVILVVLSIITSWTVVLACVPCLIWFVTLYWAYEAYQGKYITIPVLTDFLKGQGWL
;
A
#
# COMPACT_ATOMS: atom_id res chain seq x y z
N MET A 1 -11.39 -16.94 -12.71
CA MET A 1 -10.92 -16.01 -11.67
C MET A 1 -9.62 -16.59 -11.17
N VAL A 2 -8.49 -15.86 -11.22
CA VAL A 2 -7.24 -16.38 -10.66
C VAL A 2 -7.46 -16.51 -9.16
N ASP A 3 -7.35 -17.74 -8.63
CA ASP A 3 -7.51 -17.98 -7.20
C ASP A 3 -6.48 -17.17 -6.40
N ILE A 4 -6.96 -16.44 -5.40
CA ILE A 4 -6.12 -15.67 -4.50
C ILE A 4 -5.38 -16.66 -3.60
N THR A 5 -4.09 -16.83 -3.87
CA THR A 5 -3.23 -17.75 -3.11
C THR A 5 -2.82 -17.10 -1.79
N ASP A 6 -2.51 -17.89 -0.77
CA ASP A 6 -2.07 -17.34 0.53
C ASP A 6 -0.77 -16.52 0.43
N ASN A 7 0.09 -16.85 -0.54
CA ASN A 7 1.26 -16.03 -0.87
C ASN A 7 0.87 -14.65 -1.42
N ASP A 8 -0.22 -14.57 -2.21
CA ASP A 8 -0.72 -13.29 -2.75
C ASP A 8 -1.22 -12.38 -1.63
N LYS A 9 -1.92 -12.97 -0.65
CA LYS A 9 -2.40 -12.29 0.56
C LYS A 9 -1.25 -11.81 1.44
N LEU A 10 -0.23 -12.64 1.63
CA LEU A 10 0.95 -12.31 2.42
C LEU A 10 1.74 -11.17 1.78
N LEU A 11 2.02 -11.25 0.49
CA LEU A 11 2.76 -10.21 -0.24
C LEU A 11 1.98 -8.90 -0.31
N ALA A 12 0.67 -8.95 -0.55
CA ALA A 12 -0.19 -7.78 -0.51
C ALA A 12 -0.19 -7.12 0.89
N ALA A 13 -0.33 -7.91 1.95
CA ALA A 13 -0.28 -7.42 3.33
C ALA A 13 1.07 -6.79 3.66
N LEU A 14 2.16 -7.44 3.29
CA LEU A 14 3.52 -6.99 3.59
C LEU A 14 3.90 -5.71 2.83
N SER A 15 3.31 -5.49 1.65
CA SER A 15 3.54 -4.29 0.84
C SER A 15 3.14 -2.99 1.54
N TYR A 16 2.15 -3.01 2.45
CA TYR A 16 1.68 -1.84 3.19
C TYR A 16 2.72 -1.28 4.18
N PRO A 17 3.21 -2.05 5.17
CA PRO A 17 4.22 -1.56 6.10
C PRO A 17 5.61 -1.47 5.47
N LEU A 18 5.90 -2.29 4.45
CA LEU A 18 7.18 -2.30 3.73
C LEU A 18 6.98 -1.87 2.27
N GLY A 19 7.11 -0.57 2.00
CA GLY A 19 7.04 -0.04 0.64
C GLY A 19 8.01 -0.69 -0.36
N ILE A 20 9.13 -1.26 0.11
CA ILE A 20 10.08 -2.02 -0.73
C ILE A 20 9.40 -3.24 -1.36
N VAL A 21 8.52 -3.93 -0.62
CA VAL A 21 7.80 -5.11 -1.13
C VAL A 21 6.81 -4.70 -2.21
N ALA A 22 6.16 -3.55 -2.05
CA ALA A 22 5.30 -2.98 -3.10
C ALA A 22 6.08 -2.75 -4.41
N ILE A 23 7.29 -2.20 -4.31
CA ILE A 23 8.18 -1.98 -5.47
C ILE A 23 8.57 -3.31 -6.13
N ILE A 24 8.94 -4.32 -5.32
CA ILE A 24 9.30 -5.66 -5.84
C ILE A 24 8.13 -6.26 -6.61
N ILE A 25 6.90 -6.22 -6.06
CA ILE A 25 5.71 -6.75 -6.73
C ILE A 25 5.45 -6.06 -8.07
N LEU A 26 5.70 -4.75 -8.16
CA LEU A 26 5.49 -3.98 -9.40
C LEU A 26 6.61 -4.14 -10.42
N LEU A 27 7.83 -4.48 -9.99
CA LEU A 27 8.97 -4.75 -10.86
C LEU A 27 8.99 -6.20 -11.38
N VAL A 28 8.58 -7.15 -10.56
CA VAL A 28 8.55 -8.57 -10.92
C VAL A 28 7.30 -8.86 -11.74
N GLU A 29 7.46 -9.22 -13.00
CA GLU A 29 6.33 -9.42 -13.93
C GLU A 29 5.36 -10.51 -13.47
N ASP A 30 5.86 -11.63 -12.95
CA ASP A 30 5.04 -12.72 -12.43
C ASP A 30 4.15 -12.29 -11.26
N MET A 31 4.65 -11.39 -10.41
CA MET A 31 3.91 -10.83 -9.27
C MET A 31 2.92 -9.76 -9.74
N ARG A 32 3.37 -8.86 -10.62
CA ARG A 32 2.53 -7.78 -11.20
C ARG A 32 1.36 -8.32 -12.02
N ASN A 33 1.52 -9.47 -12.66
CA ASN A 33 0.46 -10.12 -13.44
C ASN A 33 -0.69 -10.63 -12.55
N ARG A 34 -0.51 -10.69 -11.23
CA ARG A 34 -1.58 -11.03 -10.29
C ARG A 34 -2.41 -9.80 -9.95
N PRO A 35 -3.70 -9.73 -10.32
CA PRO A 35 -4.52 -8.53 -10.15
C PRO A 35 -4.68 -8.13 -8.68
N PHE A 36 -4.77 -9.11 -7.77
CA PHE A 36 -4.83 -8.86 -6.33
C PHE A 36 -3.54 -8.23 -5.79
N GLN A 37 -2.39 -8.82 -6.10
CA GLN A 37 -1.10 -8.29 -5.65
C GLN A 37 -0.81 -6.91 -6.25
N LYS A 38 -1.06 -6.71 -7.55
CA LYS A 38 -0.88 -5.42 -8.22
C LYS A 38 -1.72 -4.33 -7.58
N TYR A 39 -3.00 -4.59 -7.32
CA TYR A 39 -3.91 -3.62 -6.71
C TYR A 39 -3.38 -3.11 -5.36
N HIS A 40 -3.03 -4.04 -4.46
CA HIS A 40 -2.50 -3.68 -3.15
C HIS A 40 -1.10 -3.08 -3.21
N ALA A 41 -0.23 -3.55 -4.11
CA ALA A 41 1.10 -2.98 -4.28
C ALA A 41 1.08 -1.54 -4.79
N VAL A 42 0.22 -1.20 -5.77
CA VAL A 42 0.06 0.18 -6.25
C VAL A 42 -0.47 1.08 -5.12
N GLN A 43 -1.51 0.63 -4.40
CA GLN A 43 -2.03 1.37 -3.26
C GLN A 43 -0.99 1.57 -2.16
N ALA A 44 -0.30 0.50 -1.75
CA ALA A 44 0.70 0.53 -0.70
C ALA A 44 1.90 1.41 -1.06
N LEU A 45 2.34 1.38 -2.32
CA LEU A 45 3.38 2.29 -2.82
C LEU A 45 2.94 3.75 -2.69
N ALA A 46 1.72 4.06 -3.11
CA ALA A 46 1.18 5.42 -3.01
C ALA A 46 1.06 5.89 -1.54
N VAL A 47 0.59 5.04 -0.63
CA VAL A 47 0.55 5.34 0.81
C VAL A 47 1.95 5.61 1.36
N ASN A 48 2.93 4.76 1.02
CA ASN A 48 4.32 4.93 1.48
C ASN A 48 4.93 6.23 0.93
N VAL A 49 4.66 6.60 -0.32
CA VAL A 49 5.11 7.88 -0.89
C VAL A 49 4.49 9.05 -0.14
N ILE A 50 3.18 9.02 0.14
CA ILE A 50 2.50 10.05 0.94
C ILE A 50 3.10 10.15 2.34
N LEU A 51 3.37 9.02 2.99
CA LEU A 51 4.03 8.96 4.30
C LEU A 51 5.41 9.63 4.29
N VAL A 52 6.24 9.34 3.29
CA VAL A 52 7.57 9.94 3.15
C VAL A 52 7.45 11.45 2.92
N VAL A 53 6.56 11.89 2.01
CA VAL A 53 6.35 13.33 1.74
C VAL A 53 5.86 14.05 2.99
N LEU A 54 4.89 13.50 3.71
CA LEU A 54 4.42 14.05 4.98
C LEU A 54 5.56 14.13 5.98
N SER A 55 6.37 13.07 6.13
CA SER A 55 7.49 13.06 7.07
C SER A 55 8.52 14.15 6.78
N ILE A 56 8.82 14.43 5.51
CA ILE A 56 9.74 15.50 5.13
C ILE A 56 9.15 16.86 5.48
N ILE A 57 7.86 17.09 5.19
CA ILE A 57 7.20 18.38 5.45
C ILE A 57 7.07 18.64 6.96
N THR A 58 6.63 17.65 7.74
CA THR A 58 6.39 17.84 9.18
C THR A 58 7.64 17.70 10.05
N SER A 59 8.77 17.23 9.49
CA SER A 59 10.06 17.14 10.20
C SER A 59 10.55 18.47 10.79
N TRP A 60 10.11 19.61 10.25
CA TRP A 60 10.48 20.95 10.75
C TRP A 60 9.95 21.25 12.16
N THR A 61 8.90 20.53 12.61
CA THR A 61 8.30 20.75 13.93
C THR A 61 8.12 19.42 14.67
N VAL A 62 8.72 19.29 15.85
CA VAL A 62 8.71 18.06 16.68
C VAL A 62 7.28 17.55 16.97
N VAL A 63 6.30 18.47 17.07
CA VAL A 63 4.90 18.12 17.36
C VAL A 63 4.19 17.43 16.18
N LEU A 64 4.52 17.81 14.94
CA LEU A 64 3.89 17.22 13.75
C LEU A 64 4.60 15.95 13.24
N ALA A 65 5.77 15.61 13.80
CA ALA A 65 6.47 14.36 13.49
C ALA A 65 5.71 13.10 13.97
N CYS A 66 4.77 13.23 14.90
CA CYS A 66 3.92 12.11 15.34
C CYS A 66 2.86 11.69 14.31
N VAL A 67 2.45 12.60 13.41
CA VAL A 67 1.43 12.35 12.39
C VAL A 67 1.81 11.20 11.44
N PRO A 68 3.01 11.19 10.82
CA PRO A 68 3.43 10.09 9.96
C PRO A 68 3.57 8.76 10.73
N CYS A 69 3.98 8.78 12.00
CA CYS A 69 4.01 7.55 12.82
C CYS A 69 2.61 6.94 13.01
N LEU A 70 1.60 7.78 13.27
CA LEU A 70 0.21 7.31 13.41
C LEU A 70 -0.31 6.71 12.11
N ILE A 71 -0.05 7.36 10.97
CA ILE A 71 -0.46 6.85 9.64
C ILE A 71 0.27 5.54 9.32
N TRP A 72 1.53 5.39 9.74
CA TRP A 72 2.25 4.12 9.58
C TRP A 72 1.56 2.98 10.34
N PHE A 73 1.07 3.20 11.57
CA PHE A 73 0.26 2.18 12.27
C PHE A 73 -1.05 1.85 11.54
N VAL A 74 -1.68 2.82 10.87
CA VAL A 74 -2.88 2.55 10.04
C VAL A 74 -2.56 1.62 8.88
N THR A 75 -1.34 1.64 8.34
CA THR A 75 -0.93 0.70 7.28
C THR A 75 -0.99 -0.75 7.74
N LEU A 76 -0.82 -1.04 9.04
CA LEU A 76 -0.97 -2.39 9.59
C LEU A 76 -2.43 -2.86 9.59
N TYR A 77 -3.38 -1.93 9.77
CA TYR A 77 -4.80 -2.24 9.63
C TYR A 77 -5.14 -2.64 8.18
N TRP A 78 -4.63 -1.88 7.20
CA TRP A 78 -4.80 -2.24 5.79
C TRP A 78 -4.04 -3.51 5.41
N ALA A 79 -2.87 -3.76 5.99
CA ALA A 79 -2.16 -5.01 5.82
C ALA A 79 -3.00 -6.21 6.30
N TYR A 80 -3.66 -6.06 7.46
CA TYR A 80 -4.55 -7.09 7.99
C TYR A 80 -5.74 -7.35 7.07
N GLU A 81 -6.40 -6.31 6.55
CA GLU A 81 -7.51 -6.50 5.61
C GLU A 81 -7.08 -7.12 4.27
N ALA A 82 -5.89 -6.76 3.77
CA ALA A 82 -5.31 -7.36 2.58
C ALA A 82 -4.96 -8.84 2.82
N TYR A 83 -4.50 -9.18 4.04
CA TYR A 83 -4.26 -10.57 4.42
C TYR A 83 -5.55 -11.40 4.48
N GLN A 84 -6.69 -10.78 4.79
CA GLN A 84 -8.01 -11.42 4.70
C GLN A 84 -8.50 -11.61 3.26
N GLY A 85 -7.72 -11.20 2.25
CA GLY A 85 -8.06 -11.32 0.83
C GLY A 85 -9.10 -10.29 0.37
N LYS A 86 -9.29 -9.20 1.12
CA LYS A 86 -10.27 -8.15 0.77
C LYS A 86 -9.61 -7.06 -0.05
N TYR A 87 -10.29 -6.62 -1.10
CA TYR A 87 -9.92 -5.41 -1.84
C TYR A 87 -10.28 -4.18 -1.00
N ILE A 88 -9.25 -3.44 -0.58
CA ILE A 88 -9.42 -2.27 0.28
C ILE A 88 -9.62 -1.05 -0.61
N THR A 89 -10.66 -0.26 -0.34
CA THR A 89 -10.87 1.03 -1.01
C THR A 89 -10.64 2.15 -0.02
N ILE A 90 -9.45 2.73 -0.04
CA ILE A 90 -9.16 3.96 0.69
C ILE A 90 -9.81 5.11 -0.10
N PRO A 91 -10.84 5.79 0.45
CA PRO A 91 -11.50 6.89 -0.25
C PRO A 91 -10.48 7.99 -0.56
N VAL A 92 -10.65 8.70 -1.67
CA VAL A 92 -9.69 9.68 -2.23
C VAL A 92 -8.46 9.03 -2.87
N LEU A 93 -7.73 8.17 -2.16
CA LEU A 93 -6.50 7.57 -2.71
C LEU A 93 -6.81 6.56 -3.82
N THR A 94 -7.79 5.68 -3.59
CA THR A 94 -8.17 4.67 -4.57
C THR A 94 -8.81 5.30 -5.80
N ASP A 95 -9.61 6.36 -5.61
CA ASP A 95 -10.25 7.08 -6.71
C ASP A 95 -9.24 7.86 -7.53
N PHE A 96 -8.22 8.45 -6.89
CA PHE A 96 -7.08 9.06 -7.57
C PHE A 96 -6.32 8.03 -8.42
N LEU A 97 -5.97 6.88 -7.83
CA LEU A 97 -5.25 5.81 -8.52
C LEU A 97 -6.06 5.19 -9.68
N LYS A 98 -7.37 5.04 -9.52
CA LYS A 98 -8.29 4.64 -10.58
C LYS A 98 -8.37 5.69 -11.69
N GLY A 99 -8.45 6.97 -11.33
CA GLY A 99 -8.48 8.09 -12.28
C GLY A 99 -7.19 8.23 -13.10
N GLN A 100 -6.06 7.79 -12.56
CA GLN A 100 -4.77 7.70 -13.27
C GLN A 100 -4.60 6.41 -14.09
N GLY A 101 -5.54 5.45 -14.00
CA GLY A 101 -5.45 4.16 -14.68
C GLY A 101 -4.38 3.21 -14.11
N TRP A 102 -3.96 3.41 -12.86
CA TRP A 102 -2.91 2.60 -12.23
C TRP A 102 -3.46 1.31 -11.58
N LEU A 103 -4.76 1.30 -11.24
CA LEU A 103 -5.49 0.15 -10.67
C LEU A 103 -6.27 -0.61 -11.74
#